data_AF-A9CZ02-F1
#
_entry.id   AF-A9CZ02-F1
#
_cell.length_a   1.000
_cell.length_b   1.000
_cell.length_c   1.000
_cell.angle_alpha   90.00
_cell.angle_beta   90.00
_cell.angle_gamma   90.00
#
_symmetry.space_group_name_H-M   'P 1'
#
loop_
_entity.id
_entity.type
_entity.pdbx_description
1 polymer ?
#
loop_
_entity_poly.entity_id
_entity_poly.type
_entity_poly.pdbx_seq_one_letter_code
_entity_poly.pdbx_strand_id
1 'polypeptide(L)'
;MPEYNKKYSISAWSIAPAGRTYELCLLVLFITVMVMSLSVLLSLKISNHMRFTQLAIETRSKFAMLSSINHEIRTPINAVLGYSQMLKDSNYCDVSGRDTLDKIIWSANLLNSVAENTLNFSKSEAGT
;
A
#
# COMPACT_ATOMS: atom_id res chain seq x y z
N MET A 1 37.28 59.60 57.10
CA MET A 1 36.60 58.34 56.72
C MET A 1 35.44 58.14 57.67
N PRO A 2 34.22 57.97 57.15
CA PRO A 2 33.48 56.75 57.50
C PRO A 2 32.86 56.08 56.27
N GLU A 3 32.95 54.76 56.26
CA GLU A 3 32.33 53.84 55.31
C GLU A 3 30.81 53.78 55.56
N TYR A 4 29.99 53.99 54.53
CA TYR A 4 28.58 53.63 54.58
C TYR A 4 28.30 52.50 53.58
N ASN A 5 28.31 51.30 54.15
CA ASN A 5 28.01 50.00 53.58
C ASN A 5 26.60 49.97 52.97
N LYS A 6 26.50 50.10 51.64
CA LYS A 6 25.25 49.89 50.91
C LYS A 6 25.06 48.39 50.70
N LYS A 7 24.46 47.74 51.71
CA LYS A 7 24.07 46.33 51.66
C LYS A 7 22.95 46.18 50.63
N TYR A 8 23.30 45.82 49.40
CA TYR A 8 22.33 45.40 48.40
C TYR A 8 21.71 44.08 48.86
N SER A 9 20.61 44.16 49.62
CA SER A 9 19.74 43.01 49.81
C SER A 9 19.08 42.74 48.46
N ILE A 10 19.56 41.73 47.75
CA ILE A 10 18.80 41.11 46.67
C ILE A 10 17.65 40.37 47.36
N SER A 11 16.64 41.12 47.84
CA SER A 11 15.36 40.53 48.18
C SER A 11 14.79 40.04 46.86
N ALA A 12 14.73 38.72 46.70
CA ALA A 12 13.98 38.08 45.64
C ALA A 12 12.53 38.57 45.72
N TRP A 13 12.21 39.66 45.03
CA TRP A 13 10.88 40.24 45.05
C TRP A 13 9.95 39.35 44.22
N SER A 14 8.79 39.09 44.83
CA SER A 14 7.64 38.37 44.31
C SER A 14 7.75 36.83 44.33
N ILE A 15 7.52 36.26 45.52
CA ILE A 15 6.69 35.07 45.60
C ILE A 15 5.40 35.43 44.85
N ALA A 16 5.23 34.88 43.64
CA ALA A 16 4.03 35.12 42.87
C ALA A 16 2.82 34.86 43.78
N PRO A 17 1.82 35.77 43.84
CA PRO A 17 0.67 35.58 44.73
C PRO A 17 0.11 34.20 44.47
N ALA A 18 -0.24 33.45 45.52
CA ALA A 18 -0.67 32.04 45.43
C ALA A 18 -1.79 31.82 44.39
N GLY A 19 -2.50 32.89 44.01
CA GLY A 19 -3.44 32.86 42.92
C GLY A 19 -2.82 32.73 41.50
N ARG A 20 -1.73 33.45 41.23
CA ARG A 20 -1.08 33.45 39.92
C ARG A 20 -0.28 32.16 39.66
N THR A 21 0.12 31.43 40.71
CA THR A 21 0.83 30.15 40.56
C THR A 21 -0.11 29.03 40.10
N TYR A 22 -1.37 29.00 40.56
CA TYR A 22 -2.33 28.00 40.07
C TYR A 22 -2.65 28.20 38.58
N GLU A 23 -2.71 29.46 38.11
CA GLU A 23 -3.00 29.76 36.70
C GLU A 23 -1.90 29.26 35.77
N LEU A 24 -0.63 29.48 36.16
CA LEU A 24 0.52 28.99 35.40
C LEU A 24 0.57 27.47 35.37
N CYS A 25 0.31 26.80 36.50
CA CYS A 25 0.24 25.33 36.54
C CYS A 25 -0.87 24.77 35.64
N LEU A 26 -2.06 25.37 35.66
CA LEU A 26 -3.17 24.96 34.79
C LEU A 26 -2.85 25.18 33.31
N LEU A 27 -2.21 26.30 32.97
CA LEU A 27 -1.81 26.60 31.60
C LEU A 27 -0.75 25.61 31.10
N VAL A 28 0.26 25.29 31.92
CA VAL A 28 1.28 24.29 31.58
C VAL A 28 0.66 22.91 31.41
N LEU A 29 -0.24 22.51 32.31
CA LEU A 29 -1.00 21.26 32.18
C LEU A 29 -1.78 21.23 30.86
N PHE A 30 -2.48 22.32 30.52
CA PHE A 30 -3.24 22.43 29.28
C PHE A 30 -2.35 22.32 28.04
N ILE A 31 -1.23 23.03 28.01
CA ILE A 31 -0.26 22.97 26.90
C ILE A 31 0.29 21.55 26.74
N THR A 32 0.72 20.91 27.83
CA THR A 32 1.27 19.54 27.76
C THR A 32 0.24 18.53 27.27
N VAL A 33 -1.01 18.62 27.72
CA VAL A 33 -2.12 17.78 27.23
C VAL A 33 -2.39 18.04 25.75
N MET A 34 -2.40 19.30 25.33
CA MET A 34 -2.60 19.66 23.91
C MET A 34 -1.47 19.11 23.04
N VAL A 35 -0.21 19.20 23.49
CA VAL A 35 0.97 18.67 22.77
C VAL A 35 0.91 17.15 22.70
N MET A 36 0.55 16.45 23.79
CA MET A 36 0.36 14.99 23.76
C MET A 36 -0.75 14.59 22.80
N SER A 37 -1.90 15.27 22.85
CA SER A 37 -3.02 15.04 21.93
C SER A 37 -2.59 15.21 20.46
N LEU A 38 -1.90 16.31 20.15
CA LEU A 38 -1.39 16.58 18.81
C LEU A 38 -0.38 15.51 18.37
N SER A 39 0.53 15.09 19.25
CA SER A 39 1.53 14.05 18.97
C SER A 39 0.88 12.71 18.61
N VAL A 40 -0.19 12.33 19.32
CA VAL A 40 -0.97 11.12 19.02
C VAL A 40 -1.68 11.24 17.67
N LEU A 41 -2.31 12.38 17.38
CA LEU A 41 -3.02 12.61 16.11
C LEU A 41 -2.09 12.52 14.89
N LEU A 42 -0.89 13.12 14.99
CA LEU A 42 0.12 13.01 13.93
C LEU A 42 0.56 11.55 13.73
N SER A 43 0.81 10.83 14.82
CA SER A 43 1.23 9.42 14.78
C SER A 43 0.18 8.52 14.11
N LEU A 44 -1.11 8.77 14.39
CA LEU A 44 -2.22 8.06 13.76
C LEU A 44 -2.35 8.40 12.28
N LYS A 45 -2.26 9.68 11.92
CA LYS A 45 -2.33 10.13 10.52
C LYS A 45 -1.19 9.55 9.67
N ILE A 46 0.03 9.56 10.20
CA ILE A 46 1.20 8.97 9.54
C ILE A 46 1.02 7.46 9.38
N SER A 47 0.57 6.75 10.43
CA SER A 47 0.30 5.31 10.37
C SER A 47 -0.74 4.96 9.30
N ASN A 48 -1.79 5.77 9.17
CA ASN A 48 -2.81 5.57 8.15
C ASN A 48 -2.26 5.80 6.74
N HIS A 49 -1.54 6.91 6.50
CA HIS A 49 -0.96 7.17 5.17
C HIS A 49 0.03 6.08 4.76
N MET A 50 0.89 5.63 5.69
CA MET A 50 1.82 4.54 5.42
C MET A 50 1.08 3.26 5.04
N ARG A 51 0.01 2.89 5.75
CA ARG A 51 -0.82 1.74 5.41
C ARG A 51 -1.43 1.84 4.01
N PHE A 52 -1.98 3.00 3.65
CA PHE A 52 -2.54 3.21 2.31
C PHE A 52 -1.45 3.11 1.23
N THR A 53 -0.27 3.69 1.45
CA THR A 53 0.83 3.57 0.48
C THR A 53 1.32 2.13 0.33
N GLN A 54 1.39 1.37 1.43
CA GLN A 54 1.78 -0.04 1.38
C GLN A 54 0.77 -0.89 0.63
N LEU A 55 -0.52 -0.70 0.91
CA LEU A 55 -1.60 -1.38 0.17
C LEU A 55 -1.55 -1.05 -1.32
N ALA A 56 -1.35 0.22 -1.68
CA ALA A 56 -1.23 0.63 -3.08
C ALA A 56 -0.01 0.00 -3.78
N ILE A 57 1.14 -0.08 -3.10
CA ILE A 57 2.35 -0.73 -3.62
C ILE A 57 2.14 -2.24 -3.78
N GLU A 58 1.57 -2.89 -2.77
CA GLU A 58 1.30 -4.33 -2.78
C GLU A 58 0.36 -4.71 -3.93
N THR A 59 -0.76 -3.98 -4.05
CA THR A 59 -1.75 -4.15 -5.13
C THR A 59 -1.10 -3.94 -6.50
N ARG A 60 -0.32 -2.87 -6.68
CA ARG A 60 0.41 -2.61 -7.93
C ARG A 60 1.42 -3.71 -8.27
N SER A 61 2.14 -4.23 -7.28
CA SER A 61 3.11 -5.32 -7.46
C SER A 61 2.41 -6.62 -7.86
N LYS A 62 1.28 -6.95 -7.22
CA LYS A 62 0.45 -8.11 -7.57
C LYS A 62 -0.05 -8.03 -9.01
N PHE A 63 -0.49 -6.85 -9.45
CA PHE A 63 -0.95 -6.67 -10.83
C PHE A 63 0.16 -6.74 -11.86
N ALA A 64 1.34 -6.18 -11.56
CA ALA A 64 2.51 -6.32 -12.42
C ALA A 64 2.89 -7.80 -12.60
N MET A 65 2.91 -8.56 -11.51
CA MET A 65 3.18 -10.01 -11.54
C MET A 65 2.14 -10.78 -12.38
N LEU A 66 0.84 -10.53 -12.18
CA LEU A 66 -0.22 -11.15 -12.97
C LEU A 66 -0.09 -10.83 -14.47
N SER A 67 0.28 -9.60 -14.82
CA SER A 67 0.53 -9.21 -16.20
C SER A 67 1.71 -9.96 -16.82
N SER A 68 2.83 -10.07 -16.09
CA SER A 68 4.00 -10.81 -16.56
C SER A 68 3.68 -12.28 -16.81
N ILE A 69 3.02 -12.93 -15.84
CA ILE A 69 2.62 -14.34 -15.96
C ILE A 69 1.67 -14.54 -17.16
N ASN A 70 0.72 -13.64 -17.38
CA ASN A 70 -0.20 -13.75 -18.51
C ASN A 70 0.55 -13.68 -19.86
N HIS A 71 1.54 -12.80 -19.99
CA HIS A 71 2.39 -12.74 -21.18
C HIS A 71 3.26 -14.00 -21.35
N GLU A 72 3.80 -14.52 -20.25
CA GLU A 72 4.62 -15.74 -20.27
C GLU A 72 3.79 -16.99 -20.62
N ILE A 73 2.53 -17.05 -20.20
CA ILE A 73 1.59 -18.15 -20.51
C ILE A 73 1.09 -18.10 -21.96
N ARG A 74 0.98 -16.91 -22.57
CA ARG A 74 0.54 -16.76 -23.98
C ARG A 74 1.46 -17.51 -24.95
N THR A 75 2.76 -17.51 -24.68
CA THR A 75 3.77 -18.16 -25.54
C THR A 75 3.59 -19.69 -25.63
N PRO A 76 3.57 -20.46 -24.52
CA PRO A 76 3.33 -21.90 -24.57
C PRO A 76 1.90 -22.25 -25.04
N ILE A 77 0.87 -21.47 -24.70
CA ILE A 77 -0.49 -21.71 -25.22
C ILE A 77 -0.51 -21.59 -26.73
N ASN A 78 0.08 -20.53 -27.29
CA ASN A 78 0.15 -20.33 -28.74
C ASN A 78 0.96 -21.42 -29.43
N ALA A 79 2.02 -21.92 -28.80
CA ALA A 79 2.79 -23.06 -29.32
C ALA A 79 1.94 -24.34 -29.35
N VAL A 80 1.22 -24.66 -28.28
CA VAL A 80 0.30 -25.82 -28.22
C VAL A 80 -0.81 -25.67 -29.26
N LEU A 81 -1.38 -24.48 -29.42
CA LEU A 81 -2.41 -24.20 -30.43
C LEU A 81 -1.87 -24.42 -31.85
N GLY A 82 -0.69 -23.88 -32.15
CA GLY A 82 -0.03 -24.01 -33.44
C GLY A 82 0.31 -25.45 -33.79
N TYR A 83 0.93 -26.20 -32.87
CA TYR A 83 1.22 -27.62 -33.09
C TYR A 83 -0.06 -28.45 -33.25
N SER A 84 -1.11 -28.14 -32.49
CA SER A 84 -2.38 -28.84 -32.61
C SER A 84 -3.06 -28.58 -33.95
N GLN A 85 -3.02 -27.34 -34.45
CA GLN A 85 -3.52 -26.97 -35.78
C GLN A 85 -2.72 -27.66 -36.89
N MET A 86 -1.39 -27.63 -36.82
CA MET A 86 -0.52 -28.30 -37.80
C MET A 86 -0.77 -29.82 -37.85
N LEU A 87 -0.95 -30.47 -36.69
CA LEU A 87 -1.27 -31.90 -36.61
C LEU A 87 -2.66 -32.21 -37.18
N LYS A 88 -3.63 -31.31 -36.97
CA LYS A 88 -4.99 -31.46 -37.52
C LYS A 88 -5.01 -31.31 -39.05
N ASP A 89 -4.18 -30.43 -39.58
CA ASP A 89 -4.06 -30.16 -41.02
C ASP A 89 -3.23 -31.23 -41.74
N SER A 90 -2.26 -31.84 -41.05
CA SER A 90 -1.59 -33.03 -41.53
C SER A 90 -2.56 -34.22 -41.47
N ASN A 91 -2.81 -34.92 -42.59
CA ASN A 91 -3.70 -36.10 -42.63
C ASN A 91 -3.19 -37.32 -41.82
N TYR A 92 -2.34 -37.11 -40.80
CA TYR A 92 -1.76 -38.13 -39.92
C TYR A 92 -2.70 -38.61 -38.82
N CYS A 93 -3.75 -37.88 -38.47
CA CYS A 93 -4.68 -38.24 -37.40
C CYS A 93 -5.96 -38.92 -37.92
N ASP A 94 -6.35 -40.00 -37.24
CA ASP A 94 -7.68 -40.60 -37.38
C ASP A 94 -8.78 -39.69 -36.80
N VAL A 95 -10.04 -40.11 -36.89
CA VAL A 95 -11.21 -39.36 -36.40
C VAL A 95 -11.13 -39.04 -34.89
N SER A 96 -10.64 -39.97 -34.07
CA SER A 96 -10.43 -39.79 -32.62
C SER A 96 -9.30 -38.82 -32.30
N GLY A 97 -8.21 -38.88 -33.09
CA GLY A 97 -7.10 -37.93 -33.01
C GLY A 97 -7.53 -36.49 -33.31
N ARG A 98 -8.40 -36.31 -34.32
CA ARG A 98 -8.98 -34.99 -34.66
C ARG A 98 -9.88 -34.44 -33.55
N ASP A 99 -10.75 -35.27 -32.97
CA ASP A 99 -11.60 -34.87 -31.83
C ASP A 99 -10.76 -34.46 -30.60
N THR A 100 -9.66 -35.17 -30.36
CA THR A 100 -8.71 -34.83 -29.29
C THR A 100 -8.02 -33.49 -29.55
N LEU A 101 -7.58 -33.24 -30.78
CA LEU A 101 -6.98 -31.97 -31.18
C LEU A 101 -7.96 -30.80 -31.05
N ASP A 102 -9.22 -30.99 -31.41
CA ASP A 102 -10.26 -29.97 -31.24
C ASP A 102 -10.49 -29.61 -29.78
N LYS A 103 -10.47 -30.60 -28.88
CA LYS A 103 -10.53 -30.36 -27.43
C LYS A 103 -9.32 -29.60 -26.90
N ILE A 104 -8.12 -29.90 -27.40
CA ILE A 104 -6.89 -29.17 -27.02
C ILE A 104 -6.96 -27.71 -27.47
N ILE A 105 -7.34 -27.46 -28.73
CA ILE A 105 -7.48 -26.12 -29.30
C ILE A 105 -8.54 -25.32 -28.54
N TRP A 106 -9.69 -25.93 -28.24
CA TRP A 106 -10.74 -25.29 -27.46
C TRP A 106 -10.27 -24.93 -26.05
N SER A 107 -9.59 -25.86 -25.36
CA SER A 107 -9.09 -25.64 -23.99
C SER A 107 -8.02 -24.55 -23.93
N ALA A 108 -7.13 -24.50 -24.92
CA ALA A 108 -6.10 -23.46 -25.05
C ALA A 108 -6.72 -22.06 -25.26
N ASN A 109 -7.73 -21.95 -26.11
CA ASN A 109 -8.47 -20.70 -26.33
C ASN A 109 -9.24 -20.25 -25.07
N LEU A 110 -9.88 -21.20 -24.37
CA LEU A 110 -10.56 -20.92 -23.11
C LEU A 110 -9.59 -20.39 -22.06
N LEU A 111 -8.43 -21.04 -21.91
CA LEU A 111 -7.40 -20.63 -20.96
C LEU A 111 -6.88 -19.22 -21.27
N ASN A 112 -6.64 -18.91 -22.54
CA ASN A 112 -6.25 -17.56 -22.96
C ASN A 112 -7.31 -16.50 -22.62
N SER A 113 -8.60 -16.82 -22.82
CA SER A 113 -9.71 -15.94 -22.46
C SER A 113 -9.81 -15.72 -20.95
N VAL A 114 -9.70 -16.78 -20.15
CA VAL A 114 -9.70 -16.69 -18.69
C VAL A 114 -8.55 -15.83 -18.19
N ALA A 115 -7.34 -16.06 -18.71
CA ALA A 115 -6.15 -15.33 -18.28
C ALA A 115 -6.22 -13.83 -18.62
N GLU A 116 -6.75 -13.49 -19.79
CA GLU A 116 -7.01 -12.10 -20.19
C GLU A 116 -8.07 -11.43 -19.32
N ASN A 117 -9.16 -12.14 -19.00
CA ASN A 117 -10.24 -11.62 -18.16
C ASN A 117 -9.78 -11.40 -16.70
N THR A 118 -8.98 -12.31 -16.14
CA THR A 118 -8.40 -12.16 -14.80
C THR A 118 -7.47 -10.94 -14.72
N LEU A 119 -6.67 -10.69 -15.78
CA LEU A 119 -5.82 -9.50 -15.86
C LEU A 119 -6.65 -8.21 -15.91
N ASN A 120 -7.69 -8.18 -16.75
CA ASN A 120 -8.54 -7.00 -16.92
C ASN A 120 -9.34 -6.68 -15.66
N PHE A 121 -9.88 -7.70 -14.98
CA PHE A 121 -10.53 -7.54 -13.68
C PHE A 121 -9.55 -6.92 -12.65
N SER A 122 -8.34 -7.46 -12.58
CA SER A 122 -7.29 -6.97 -11.69
C SER A 122 -6.92 -5.50 -11.94
N LYS A 123 -6.80 -5.09 -13.22
CA LYS A 123 -6.57 -3.67 -13.57
C LYS A 123 -7.75 -2.77 -13.20
N SER A 124 -8.99 -3.26 -13.29
CA SER A 124 -10.17 -2.48 -12.96
C SER A 124 -10.27 -2.13 -11.48
N GLU A 125 -9.91 -3.06 -10.58
CA GLU A 125 -9.83 -2.78 -9.14
C GLU A 125 -8.66 -1.86 -8.76
N ALA A 126 -7.63 -1.74 -9.61
CA ALA A 126 -6.51 -0.83 -9.40
C ALA A 126 -6.81 0.63 -9.73
N GLY A 127 -7.76 0.84 -10.65
CA GLY A 127 -8.01 2.11 -11.33
C GLY A 127 -9.16 2.94 -10.73
N THR A 128 -9.78 2.44 -9.67
CA THR A 128 -10.77 3.13 -8.82
C THR A 128 -10.21 3.29 -7.41
#